data_AF-A0A525W6X2-F1
#
_entry.id   AF-A0A525W6X2-F1
#
_cell.length_a   1.000
_cell.length_b   1.000
_cell.length_c   1.000
_cell.angle_alpha   90.00
_cell.angle_beta   90.00
_cell.angle_gamma   90.00
#
_symmetry.space_group_name_H-M   'P 1'
#
loop_
_entity.id
_entity.type
_entity.pdbx_description
1 polymer ?
#
loop_
_entity_poly.entity_id
_entity_poly.type
_entity_poly.pdbx_seq_one_letter_code
_entity_poly.pdbx_strand_id
1 'polypeptide(L)'
;MDPHRKPIAHRIEWLMQHARQYSESFSSSDATITRQLYLAEHHSAIAALKCMDGRMTLSVDTHTPSGIIQRTSFVWVPHMYNAPK
;
A
#
# COMPACT_ATOMS: atom_id res chain seq x y z
N MET A 1 0.24 -24.46 9.83
CA MET A 1 -0.08 -24.13 11.24
C MET A 1 -1.22 -23.12 11.21
N ASP A 2 -2.41 -23.46 11.71
CA ASP A 2 -3.61 -22.61 11.64
C ASP A 2 -3.52 -21.45 12.68
N PRO A 3 -3.32 -20.19 12.26
CA PRO A 3 -3.18 -19.06 13.17
C PRO A 3 -4.49 -18.76 13.92
N HIS A 4 -5.65 -19.23 13.44
CA HIS A 4 -6.95 -18.95 14.05
C HIS A 4 -7.19 -19.75 15.33
N ARG A 5 -6.44 -20.84 15.54
CA ARG A 5 -6.54 -21.71 16.73
C ARG A 5 -5.65 -21.29 17.90
N LYS A 6 -4.83 -20.25 17.73
CA LYS A 6 -3.92 -19.77 18.78
C LYS A 6 -4.65 -18.85 19.77
N PRO A 7 -4.18 -18.74 21.04
CA PRO A 7 -4.67 -17.75 21.98
C PRO A 7 -4.61 -16.33 21.37
N ILE A 8 -5.59 -15.49 21.73
CA ILE A 8 -5.73 -14.14 21.14
C ILE A 8 -4.45 -13.30 21.28
N ALA A 9 -3.73 -13.41 22.39
CA ALA A 9 -2.46 -12.70 22.61
C ALA A 9 -1.40 -13.06 21.56
N HIS A 10 -1.25 -14.35 21.24
CA HIS A 10 -0.28 -14.80 20.22
C HIS A 10 -0.64 -14.32 18.81
N ARG A 11 -1.95 -14.18 18.52
CA ARG A 11 -2.44 -13.67 17.24
C ARG A 11 -2.16 -12.18 17.09
N ILE A 12 -2.36 -11.41 18.16
CA ILE A 12 -2.04 -9.97 18.19
C ILE A 12 -0.54 -9.77 18.01
N GLU A 13 0.28 -10.50 18.76
CA GLU A 13 1.74 -10.40 18.64
C GLU A 13 2.21 -10.71 17.22
N TRP A 14 1.69 -11.78 16.63
CA TRP A 14 1.98 -12.13 15.23
C TRP A 14 1.58 -11.01 14.27
N LEU A 15 0.41 -10.41 14.43
CA LEU A 15 -0.06 -9.31 13.58
C LEU A 15 0.85 -8.08 13.70
N MET A 16 1.24 -7.71 14.92
CA MET A 16 2.12 -6.57 15.17
C MET A 16 3.52 -6.79 14.60
N GLN A 17 4.06 -7.99 14.76
CA GLN A 17 5.34 -8.38 14.15
C GLN A 17 5.27 -8.32 12.62
N HIS A 18 4.17 -8.80 12.03
CA HIS A 18 3.96 -8.74 10.59
C HIS A 18 3.87 -7.30 10.07
N ALA A 19 3.13 -6.44 10.77
CA ALA A 19 3.03 -5.03 10.45
C ALA A 19 4.38 -4.30 10.54
N ARG A 20 5.20 -4.62 11.55
CA ARG A 20 6.56 -4.08 11.69
C ARG A 20 7.44 -4.46 10.51
N GLN A 21 7.49 -5.74 10.16
CA GLN A 21 8.28 -6.23 9.02
C GLN A 21 7.85 -5.57 7.70
N TYR A 22 6.54 -5.42 7.50
CA TYR A 22 6.00 -4.72 6.34
C TYR A 22 6.44 -3.25 6.33
N SER A 23 6.34 -2.55 7.46
CA SER A 23 6.73 -1.14 7.57
C SER A 23 8.22 -0.93 7.28
N GLU A 24 9.09 -1.80 7.80
CA GLU A 24 10.54 -1.77 7.58
C GLU A 24 10.88 -1.97 6.10
N SER A 25 10.29 -3.00 5.46
CA SER A 25 10.50 -3.26 4.03
C SER A 25 9.93 -2.14 3.15
N PHE A 26 8.73 -1.65 3.45
CA PHE A 26 8.06 -0.60 2.68
C PHE A 26 8.81 0.74 2.72
N SER A 27 9.37 1.08 3.88
CA SER A 27 10.09 2.34 4.14
C SER A 27 11.58 2.27 3.82
N SER A 28 12.07 1.14 3.30
CA SER A 28 13.47 0.99 2.93
C SER A 28 13.88 1.93 1.79
N SER A 29 15.16 2.30 1.74
CA SER A 29 15.75 3.05 0.64
C SER A 29 15.56 2.34 -0.70
N ASP A 30 15.78 1.02 -0.70
CA ASP A 30 15.68 0.19 -1.89
C ASP A 30 14.26 0.21 -2.44
N ALA A 31 13.24 0.04 -1.59
CA ALA A 31 11.84 0.14 -2.01
C ALA A 31 11.51 1.52 -2.60
N THR A 32 12.12 2.59 -2.08
CA THR A 32 11.94 3.94 -2.62
C THR A 32 12.56 4.08 -4.01
N ILE A 33 13.78 3.61 -4.19
CA ILE A 33 14.48 3.64 -5.49
C ILE A 33 13.74 2.78 -6.52
N THR A 34 13.29 1.58 -6.15
CA THR A 34 12.51 0.70 -7.03
C THR A 34 11.25 1.38 -7.55
N ARG A 35 10.53 2.13 -6.71
CA ARG A 35 9.35 2.91 -7.16
C ARG A 35 9.74 4.01 -8.15
N GLN A 36 10.82 4.73 -7.88
CA GLN A 36 11.30 5.80 -8.76
C GLN A 36 11.72 5.27 -10.13
N LEU A 37 12.48 4.18 -10.16
CA LEU A 37 12.88 3.51 -11.40
C LEU A 37 11.67 3.03 -12.20
N TYR A 38 10.72 2.38 -11.53
CA TYR A 38 9.49 1.92 -12.18
C TYR A 38 8.69 3.08 -12.80
N LEU A 39 8.55 4.21 -12.10
CA LEU A 39 7.86 5.39 -12.64
C LEU A 39 8.64 6.06 -13.79
N ALA A 40 9.98 6.01 -13.74
CA ALA A 40 10.82 6.50 -14.82
C ALA A 40 10.79 5.58 -16.05
N GLU A 41 10.57 4.28 -15.89
CA GLU A 41 10.42 3.34 -17.00
C GLU A 41 9.01 3.37 -17.61
N HIS A 42 7.99 3.62 -16.78
CA HIS A 42 6.58 3.58 -17.16
C HIS A 42 5.90 4.96 -17.07
N HIS A 43 6.07 5.77 -18.11
CA HIS A 43 5.52 7.13 -18.19
C HIS A 43 4.00 7.23 -18.41
N SER A 44 3.32 6.10 -18.63
CA SER A 44 1.87 6.09 -18.88
C SER A 44 1.09 6.14 -17.58
N ALA A 45 0.11 7.05 -17.50
CA ALA A 45 -0.82 7.09 -16.38
C ALA A 45 -1.84 5.94 -16.49
N ILE A 46 -1.97 5.12 -15.45
CA ILE A 46 -2.89 3.99 -15.38
C ILE A 46 -3.81 4.17 -14.17
N ALA A 47 -5.12 3.98 -14.36
CA ALA A 47 -6.10 3.93 -13.29
C ALA A 47 -6.49 2.47 -13.02
N ALA A 48 -6.35 2.02 -11.77
CA ALA A 48 -6.79 0.69 -11.36
C ALA A 48 -8.16 0.79 -10.65
N LEU A 49 -9.16 0.07 -11.16
CA LEU A 49 -10.47 -0.07 -10.54
C LEU A 49 -10.50 -1.40 -9.79
N LYS A 50 -10.56 -1.34 -8.46
CA LYS A 50 -10.67 -2.53 -7.62
C LYS A 50 -11.91 -2.53 -6.75
N CYS A 51 -12.37 -3.73 -6.42
CA CYS A 51 -13.34 -3.92 -5.35
C CYS A 51 -12.70 -3.54 -3.99
N MET A 52 -13.51 -3.08 -3.04
CA MET A 52 -13.06 -2.74 -1.68
C MET A 52 -12.66 -3.96 -0.82
N ASP A 53 -12.48 -5.14 -1.43
CA ASP A 53 -11.92 -6.30 -0.74
C ASP A 53 -10.50 -5.99 -0.25
N GLY A 54 -10.35 -5.96 1.08
CA GLY A 54 -9.07 -5.74 1.76
C GLY A 54 -8.13 -6.93 1.69
N ARG A 55 -8.59 -8.08 1.18
CA ARG A 55 -7.75 -9.27 0.97
C ARG A 55 -6.96 -9.19 -0.34
N MET A 56 -7.35 -8.33 -1.27
CA MET A 56 -6.62 -8.12 -2.53
C MET A 56 -5.66 -6.93 -2.39
N THR A 57 -4.39 -7.20 -2.69
CA THR A 57 -3.35 -6.17 -2.78
C THR A 57 -2.98 -6.01 -4.24
N LEU A 58 -3.50 -4.94 -4.88
CA LEU A 58 -3.28 -4.71 -6.31
C LEU A 58 -1.79 -4.78 -6.68
N SER A 59 -0.91 -4.19 -5.88
CA SER A 59 0.51 -4.18 -6.20
C SER A 59 1.14 -5.57 -6.21
N VAL A 60 0.63 -6.50 -5.39
CA VAL A 60 1.04 -7.91 -5.40
C VAL A 60 0.48 -8.60 -6.64
N ASP A 61 -0.82 -8.41 -6.91
CA ASP A 61 -1.50 -9.09 -8.02
C ASP A 61 -0.97 -8.65 -9.39
N THR A 62 -0.58 -7.38 -9.53
CA THR A 62 -0.06 -6.80 -10.78
C THR A 62 1.45 -6.79 -10.86
N HIS A 63 2.16 -7.40 -9.90
CA HIS A 63 3.62 -7.40 -9.83
C HIS A 63 4.26 -6.01 -9.95
N THR A 64 3.61 -5.00 -9.37
CA THR A 64 4.11 -3.63 -9.34
C THR A 64 4.72 -3.28 -7.99
N PRO A 65 5.72 -2.39 -7.92
CA PRO A 65 6.29 -1.98 -6.64
C PRO A 65 5.23 -1.48 -5.65
N SER A 66 5.25 -2.00 -4.42
CA SER A 66 4.25 -1.64 -3.39
C SER A 66 4.26 -0.14 -3.11
N GLY A 67 3.11 0.52 -3.18
CA GLY A 67 2.99 1.96 -2.92
C GLY A 67 3.03 2.87 -4.15
N ILE A 68 3.23 2.33 -5.37
CA ILE A 68 3.03 3.14 -6.59
C ILE A 68 1.55 3.38 -6.88
N ILE A 69 0.68 2.43 -6.49
CA ILE A 69 -0.77 2.55 -6.65
C ILE A 69 -1.27 3.43 -5.53
N GLN A 70 -1.33 4.72 -5.80
CA GLN A 70 -1.87 5.69 -4.87
C GLN A 70 -3.40 5.58 -4.89
N ARG A 71 -4.00 5.58 -3.70
CA ARG A 71 -5.44 5.81 -3.62
C ARG A 71 -5.67 7.20 -4.18
N THR A 72 -6.40 7.30 -5.28
CA THR A 72 -6.93 8.60 -5.69
C THR A 72 -7.69 9.13 -4.49
N SER A 73 -7.31 10.32 -4.05
CA SER A 73 -8.05 11.10 -3.05
C SER A 73 -9.38 11.56 -3.63
N PHE A 74 -10.18 10.65 -4.18
CA PHE A 74 -11.62 10.83 -4.34
C PHE A 74 -12.30 10.39 -3.04
N VAL A 75 -11.78 10.91 -1.91
CA VAL A 75 -12.69 11.43 -0.90
C VAL A 75 -13.46 12.51 -1.65
N TRP A 76 -14.78 12.51 -1.54
CA TRP A 76 -15.57 13.70 -1.82
C TRP A 76 -15.10 14.77 -0.83
N VAL A 77 -13.95 15.40 -1.13
CA VAL A 77 -13.53 16.66 -0.53
C VAL A 77 -14.26 17.67 -1.39
N PRO A 78 -15.39 18.24 -0.94
CA PRO A 78 -15.94 19.39 -1.62
C PRO A 78 -14.83 20.43 -1.57
N HIS A 79 -14.32 20.77 -2.74
CA HIS A 79 -13.28 21.76 -2.94
C HIS A 79 -13.50 22.98 -2.03
N MET A 80 -12.67 23.19 -1.01
CA MET A 80 -12.57 24.51 -0.37
C MET A 80 -11.19 24.85 0.23
N TYR A 81 -10.59 25.85 -0.41
CA TYR A 81 -9.89 27.01 0.19
C TYR A 81 -8.54 26.81 0.88
N ASN A 82 -7.45 26.84 0.10
CA ASN A 82 -6.44 27.91 0.17
C ASN A 82 -5.26 27.62 -0.76
N ALA A 83 -5.25 28.24 -1.94
CA ALA A 83 -3.99 28.58 -2.61
C ALA A 83 -3.60 30.01 -2.17
N PRO A 84 -2.36 30.26 -1.73
CA PRO A 84 -1.92 31.63 -1.47
C PRO A 84 -1.96 32.45 -2.77
N LYS A 85 -2.40 33.70 -2.64
CA LYS A 85 -2.39 34.70 -3.73
C LYS A 85 -0.98 35.04 -4.17
#